data_AF-A0A0L8H888-F1
#
_entry.id   AF-A0A0L8H888-F1
#
_cell.length_a   1.000
_cell.length_b   1.000
_cell.length_c   1.000
_cell.angle_alpha   90.00
_cell.angle_beta   90.00
_cell.angle_gamma   90.00
#
_symmetry.space_group_name_H-M   'P 1'
#
loop_
_entity.id
_entity.type
_entity.pdbx_description
1 polymer ?
#
loop_
_entity_poly.entity_id
_entity_poly.type
_entity_poly.pdbx_seq_one_letter_code
_entity_poly.pdbx_strand_id
1 'polypeptide(L)'
;MTAGSVLVPMVIPMRVPQLGKPKASIDTNTKIALCSSGNSEVDIFYTLNGTKPEAFPLKRTPEFCTFTYKGPFPLPAGKVTLKALAVSK
;
A
#
# COMPACT_ATOMS: atom_id res chain seq x y z
N MET A 1 -8.97 18.95 -9.48
CA MET A 1 -9.42 17.82 -8.64
C MET A 1 -10.92 17.68 -8.87
N THR A 2 -11.40 16.50 -9.26
CA THR A 2 -12.83 16.23 -9.51
C THR A 2 -13.48 15.71 -8.23
N ALA A 3 -14.60 16.30 -7.82
CA ALA A 3 -15.36 15.84 -6.66
C ALA A 3 -15.78 14.36 -6.84
N GLY A 4 -15.51 13.53 -5.85
CA GLY A 4 -15.82 12.08 -5.87
C GLY A 4 -14.74 11.16 -6.47
N SER A 5 -13.57 11.68 -6.85
CA SER A 5 -12.46 10.83 -7.31
C SER A 5 -11.58 10.36 -6.15
N VAL A 6 -11.38 9.05 -6.02
CA VAL A 6 -10.39 8.48 -5.09
C VAL A 6 -9.00 8.64 -5.67
N LEU A 7 -8.09 9.26 -4.93
CA LEU A 7 -6.70 9.39 -5.36
C LEU A 7 -5.98 8.05 -5.27
N VAL A 8 -5.10 7.83 -6.25
CA VAL A 8 -4.22 6.66 -6.28
C VAL A 8 -3.43 6.55 -4.97
N PRO A 9 -3.39 5.37 -4.32
CA PRO A 9 -2.58 5.18 -3.12
C PRO A 9 -1.11 5.44 -3.41
N MET A 10 -0.48 6.28 -2.60
CA MET A 10 0.96 6.49 -2.61
C MET A 10 1.66 5.61 -1.59
N VAL A 11 2.80 5.06 -1.99
CA VAL A 11 3.69 4.25 -1.14
C VAL A 11 4.81 5.14 -0.63
N ILE A 12 4.83 5.38 0.69
CA ILE A 12 5.73 6.36 1.31
C ILE A 12 6.64 5.65 2.32
N PRO A 13 7.96 5.59 2.10
CA PRO A 13 8.88 5.07 3.09
C PRO A 13 9.03 6.04 4.26
N MET A 14 8.70 5.58 5.47
CA MET A 14 8.81 6.34 6.72
C MET A 14 10.24 6.26 7.26
N ARG A 15 11.17 6.88 6.52
CA ARG A 15 12.56 7.03 6.94
C ARG A 15 13.05 8.45 6.68
N VAL A 16 14.03 8.88 7.47
CA VAL A 16 14.79 10.09 7.15
C VAL A 16 15.66 9.77 5.93
N PRO A 17 15.62 10.57 4.85
CA PRO A 17 16.49 10.37 3.70
C PRO A 17 17.95 10.49 4.15
N GLN A 18 18.72 9.42 3.95
CA GLN A 18 20.14 9.39 4.30
C GLN A 18 20.99 9.81 3.11
N LEU A 19 21.97 10.68 3.35
CA LEU A 19 22.93 11.10 2.34
C LEU A 19 23.69 9.88 1.79
N GLY A 20 23.83 9.79 0.47
CA GLY A 20 24.51 8.68 -0.20
C GLY A 20 23.67 7.41 -0.42
N LYS A 21 22.42 7.37 0.08
CA LYS A 21 21.48 6.28 -0.26
C LYS A 21 20.42 6.76 -1.25
N PRO A 22 20.00 5.90 -2.22
CA PRO A 22 18.90 6.23 -3.10
C PRO A 22 17.63 6.53 -2.29
N LYS A 23 16.82 7.48 -2.75
CA LYS A 23 15.50 7.75 -2.16
C LYS A 23 14.60 6.52 -2.18
N ALA A 24 14.75 5.68 -3.21
CA ALA A 24 13.98 4.45 -3.42
C ALA A 24 14.56 3.21 -2.72
N SER A 25 15.69 3.30 -2.01
CA SER A 25 16.19 2.15 -1.25
C SER A 25 15.34 1.94 0.00
N ILE A 26 14.70 0.78 0.11
CA ILE A 26 13.89 0.38 1.26
C ILE A 26 14.59 -0.79 1.95
N ASP A 27 14.79 -0.67 3.25
CA ASP A 27 15.31 -1.74 4.10
C ASP A 27 14.16 -2.46 4.82
N THR A 28 14.36 -3.69 5.29
CA THR A 28 13.33 -4.47 6.02
C THR A 28 12.89 -3.80 7.32
N ASN A 29 13.70 -2.92 7.91
CA ASN A 29 13.32 -2.13 9.08
C ASN A 29 12.56 -0.83 8.71
N THR A 30 12.51 -0.46 7.43
CA THR A 30 11.81 0.75 6.99
C THR A 30 10.31 0.50 6.95
N LYS A 31 9.54 1.22 7.79
CA LYS A 31 8.08 1.17 7.74
C LYS A 31 7.58 1.88 6.49
N ILE A 32 6.59 1.29 5.83
CA ILE A 32 5.94 1.84 4.64
C ILE A 32 4.54 2.30 5.01
N ALA A 33 4.24 3.56 4.73
CA ALA A 33 2.92 4.12 4.82
C ALA A 33 2.20 4.07 3.47
N LEU A 34 0.91 3.76 3.48
CA LEU A 34 0.03 3.86 2.32
C LEU A 34 -0.91 5.03 2.56
N CYS A 35 -0.85 6.03 1.68
CA CYS A 35 -1.64 7.25 1.82
C CYS A 35 -2.49 7.46 0.58
N SER A 36 -3.80 7.64 0.76
CA SER A 36 -4.68 8.22 -0.27
C SER A 36 -5.03 9.63 0.17
N SER A 37 -4.77 10.63 -0.67
CA SER A 37 -4.92 12.06 -0.34
C SER A 37 -6.35 12.58 -0.60
N GLY A 38 -7.36 11.74 -0.36
CA GLY A 38 -8.77 12.11 -0.37
C GLY A 38 -9.34 11.93 1.04
N ASN A 39 -10.41 12.66 1.37
CA ASN A 39 -11.08 12.67 2.68
C ASN A 39 -11.08 11.32 3.41
N SER A 40 -11.04 11.40 4.74
CA SER A 40 -10.80 10.36 5.75
C SER A 40 -11.67 9.08 5.73
N GLU A 41 -12.41 8.82 4.65
CA GLU A 41 -13.37 7.73 4.45
C GLU A 41 -12.93 6.78 3.32
N VAL A 42 -11.63 6.54 3.19
CA VAL A 42 -11.05 5.62 2.20
C VAL A 42 -10.44 4.41 2.88
N ASP A 43 -10.91 3.21 2.52
CA ASP A 43 -10.29 1.95 2.92
C ASP A 43 -9.21 1.58 1.90
N ILE A 44 -7.99 1.30 2.37
CA ILE A 44 -6.86 0.91 1.53
C ILE A 44 -6.62 -0.59 1.68
N PHE A 45 -6.61 -1.29 0.55
CA PHE A 45 -6.30 -2.72 0.43
C PHE A 45 -5.00 -2.90 -0.33
N TYR A 46 -4.16 -3.85 0.07
CA TYR A 46 -2.88 -4.08 -0.58
C TYR A 46 -2.49 -5.54 -0.66
N THR A 47 -1.59 -5.86 -1.59
CA THR A 47 -0.97 -7.19 -1.76
C THR A 47 0.55 -7.02 -1.78
N LEU A 48 1.27 -8.06 -1.36
CA LEU A 48 2.75 -8.08 -1.38
C LEU A 48 3.32 -9.05 -2.43
N ASN A 49 2.46 -9.85 -3.05
CA ASN A 49 2.81 -10.84 -4.08
C ASN A 49 2.64 -10.30 -5.51
N GLY A 50 2.31 -9.01 -5.68
CA GLY A 50 2.07 -8.40 -6.99
C GLY A 50 0.74 -8.78 -7.66
N THR A 51 -0.11 -9.55 -6.99
CA THR A 51 -1.50 -9.83 -7.41
C THR A 51 -2.38 -8.59 -7.25
N LYS A 52 -3.50 -8.52 -7.98
CA LYS A 52 -4.41 -7.36 -7.89
C LYS A 52 -5.11 -7.37 -6.52
N PRO A 53 -5.00 -6.31 -5.70
CA PRO A 53 -5.80 -6.20 -4.47
C PRO A 53 -7.30 -6.14 -4.79
N GLU A 54 -8.09 -6.90 -4.05
CA GLU A 54 -9.56 -6.93 -4.18
C GLU A 54 -10.21 -6.47 -2.88
N ALA A 55 -11.02 -5.40 -2.95
CA ALA A 55 -11.77 -4.91 -1.79
C ALA A 55 -12.97 -5.81 -1.44
N PHE A 56 -13.55 -6.48 -2.43
CA PHE A 56 -14.69 -7.38 -2.28
C PHE A 56 -14.31 -8.77 -2.81
N PRO A 57 -13.57 -9.58 -2.03
CA PRO A 57 -13.17 -10.91 -2.47
C PRO A 57 -14.42 -11.76 -2.74
N LEU A 58 -14.62 -12.21 -3.98
CA LEU A 58 -15.56 -13.30 -4.23
C LEU A 58 -15.04 -14.52 -3.47
N LYS A 59 -15.88 -15.17 -2.65
CA LYS A 59 -15.56 -16.37 -1.83
C LYS A 59 -14.90 -17.57 -2.56
N ARG A 60 -14.58 -17.45 -3.87
CA ARG A 60 -14.11 -18.52 -4.75
C ARG A 60 -12.62 -18.48 -5.11
N THR A 61 -11.83 -17.51 -4.65
CA THR A 61 -10.39 -17.48 -4.99
C THR A 61 -9.55 -17.93 -3.79
N PRO A 62 -8.75 -19.02 -3.91
CA PRO A 62 -7.96 -19.54 -2.80
C PRO A 62 -6.71 -18.70 -2.45
N GLU A 63 -6.36 -17.69 -3.28
CA GLU A 63 -5.12 -16.91 -3.18
C GLU A 63 -5.34 -15.46 -2.72
N PHE A 64 -6.29 -15.20 -1.83
CA PHE A 64 -6.49 -13.86 -1.29
C PHE A 64 -5.35 -13.46 -0.33
N CYS A 65 -4.22 -13.03 -0.89
CA CYS A 65 -3.17 -12.29 -0.17
C CYS A 65 -3.45 -10.79 -0.17
N THR A 66 -4.73 -10.39 -0.06
CA THR A 66 -5.13 -8.99 0.08
C THR A 66 -5.27 -8.66 1.56
N PHE A 67 -4.56 -7.63 1.99
CA PHE A 67 -4.52 -7.15 3.36
C PHE A 67 -5.18 -5.78 3.45
N THR A 68 -5.83 -5.49 4.57
CA THR A 68 -6.37 -4.17 4.87
C THR A 68 -5.29 -3.33 5.56
N TYR A 69 -5.04 -2.13 5.04
CA TYR A 69 -4.08 -1.20 5.63
C TYR A 69 -4.62 -0.63 6.95
N LYS A 70 -3.88 -0.84 8.04
CA LYS A 70 -4.19 -0.30 9.37
C LYS A 70 -3.17 0.71 9.89
N GLY A 71 -2.02 0.83 9.21
CA GLY A 71 -0.95 1.71 9.62
C GLY A 71 0.39 1.30 9.00
N PRO A 72 1.47 2.05 9.26
CA PRO A 72 2.77 1.80 8.66
C PRO A 72 3.36 0.43 9.05
N PHE A 73 3.81 -0.35 8.07
CA PHE A 73 4.31 -1.71 8.29
C PHE A 73 5.66 -1.95 7.59
N PRO A 74 6.54 -2.80 8.13
CA PRO A 74 7.78 -3.18 7.46
C PRO A 74 7.53 -4.17 6.32
N LEU A 75 8.40 -4.17 5.30
CA LEU A 75 8.36 -5.16 4.22
C LEU A 75 9.23 -6.38 4.57
N PRO A 76 8.83 -7.60 4.14
CA PRO A 76 9.65 -8.79 4.32
C PRO A 76 10.93 -8.72 3.50
N ALA A 77 11.94 -9.48 3.91
CA ALA A 77 13.22 -9.56 3.21
C ALA A 77 13.05 -10.15 1.79
N GLY A 78 13.82 -9.63 0.84
CA GLY A 78 13.83 -10.09 -0.55
C GLY A 78 13.07 -9.17 -1.51
N LYS A 79 12.68 -9.72 -2.66
CA LYS A 79 11.99 -8.97 -3.72
C LYS A 79 10.48 -9.04 -3.49
N VAL A 80 9.89 -7.92 -3.07
CA VAL A 80 8.45 -7.79 -2.78
C VAL A 80 7.81 -6.90 -3.83
N THR A 81 6.62 -7.28 -4.31
CA THR A 81 5.83 -6.44 -5.24
C THR A 81 4.57 -5.96 -4.53
N LEU A 82 4.60 -4.71 -4.08
CA LEU A 82 3.45 -4.09 -3.42
C LEU A 82 2.48 -3.52 -4.46
N LYS A 83 1.20 -3.91 -4.37
CA LYS A 83 0.10 -3.24 -5.08
C LYS A 83 -0.95 -2.79 -4.07
N ALA A 84 -1.48 -1.59 -4.23
CA ALA A 84 -2.49 -1.02 -3.35
C ALA A 84 -3.70 -0.49 -4.14
N LEU A 85 -4.88 -0.58 -3.54
CA LEU A 85 -6.15 -0.09 -4.03
C LEU A 85 -6.83 0.70 -2.90
N ALA A 86 -7.20 1.95 -3.17
CA ALA A 86 -8.05 2.72 -2.29
C ALA A 86 -9.49 2.63 -2.78
N VAL A 87 -10.42 2.42 -1.85
CA VAL A 87 -11.86 2.37 -2.12
C VAL A 87 -12.55 3.36 -1.18
N SER A 88 -13.34 4.27 -1.75
CA SER A 88 -14.23 5.13 -0.96
C SER A 88 -15.31 4.27 -0.30
N LYS A 89 -15.64 4.59 0.93
CA LYS A 89 -16.85 4.08 1.59
C LYS A 89 -18.11 4.52 0.84
#